data_AF-A0A1C6EP86-F1
#
_entry.id   AF-A0A1C6EP86-F1
#
_cell.length_a   1.000
_cell.length_b   1.000
_cell.length_c   1.000
_cell.angle_alpha   90.00
_cell.angle_beta   90.00
_cell.angle_gamma   90.00
#
_symmetry.space_group_name_H-M   'P 1'
#
loop_
_entity.id
_entity.type
_entity.pdbx_description
1 polymer ?
#
loop_
_entity_poly.entity_id
_entity_poly.type
_entity_poly.pdbx_seq_one_letter_code
_entity_poly.pdbx_strand_id
1 'polypeptide(L)' 'MKRLDFYWSSNTDWWEWKPNGMRVIKPDAPKEAQESYKHYLEQISGEQGKSL' A
#
# COMPACT_ATOMS: atom_id res chain seq x y z
N MET A 1 16.61 -6.98 4.72
CA MET A 1 15.26 -6.83 4.12
C MET A 1 14.70 -5.51 4.61
N LYS A 2 14.30 -4.60 3.72
CA LYS A 2 13.57 -3.39 4.14
C LYS A 2 12.20 -3.86 4.65
N ARG A 3 11.81 -3.43 5.85
CA ARG A 3 10.49 -3.75 6.40
C ARG A 3 9.47 -2.93 5.60
N LEU A 4 8.64 -3.64 4.83
CA LEU A 4 7.55 -3.00 4.10
C LEU A 4 6.55 -2.42 5.08
N ASP A 5 6.08 -1.22 4.81
CA ASP A 5 5.05 -0.59 5.62
C ASP A 5 3.69 -1.22 5.29
N PHE A 6 3.14 -1.98 6.23
CA PHE A 6 1.87 -2.71 6.07
C PHE A 6 0.75 -2.16 6.96
N TYR A 7 0.94 -0.99 7.57
CA TYR A 7 -0.06 -0.39 8.44
C TYR A 7 -1.39 -0.17 7.69
N TRP A 8 -1.31 0.27 6.44
CA TRP A 8 -2.47 0.42 5.55
C TRP A 8 -3.30 -0.87 5.37
N SER A 9 -2.66 -2.04 5.43
CA SER A 9 -3.31 -3.36 5.27
C SER A 9 -3.76 -3.96 6.60
N SER A 10 -3.50 -3.29 7.73
CA SER A 10 -3.81 -3.81 9.07
C SER A 10 -5.31 -3.83 9.37
N ASN A 11 -6.10 -3.03 8.65
CA ASN A 11 -7.55 -3.04 8.73
C ASN A 11 -8.16 -3.19 7.34
N THR A 12 -8.96 -4.24 7.14
CA THR A 12 -9.66 -4.52 5.88
C THR A 12 -10.71 -3.48 5.54
N ASP A 13 -11.14 -2.66 6.49
CA ASP A 13 -12.08 -1.59 6.20
C ASP A 13 -11.42 -0.38 5.51
N TRP A 14 -10.11 -0.23 5.64
CA TRP A 14 -9.36 0.90 5.07
C TRP A 14 -9.05 0.73 3.59
N TRP A 15 -9.09 -0.49 3.05
CA TRP A 15 -8.76 -0.77 1.66
C TRP A 15 -9.80 -1.67 1.02
N GLU A 16 -9.81 -1.70 -0.31
CA GLU A 16 -10.68 -2.56 -1.09
C GLU A 16 -9.91 -3.20 -2.24
N TRP A 17 -10.38 -4.38 -2.68
CA TRP A 17 -9.93 -4.97 -3.92
C TRP A 17 -10.65 -4.32 -5.08
N LYS A 18 -9.88 -3.67 -5.95
CA LYS A 18 -10.38 -3.27 -7.27
C LYS A 18 -10.48 -4.51 -8.17
N PRO A 19 -11.41 -4.49 -9.16
CA PRO A 19 -11.63 -5.62 -10.07
C PRO A 19 -10.41 -5.99 -10.93
N ASN A 20 -9.40 -5.11 -11.02
CA ASN A 20 -8.12 -5.38 -11.66
C ASN A 20 -7.12 -6.13 -10.74
N GLY A 21 -7.54 -6.57 -9.56
CA GLY A 21 -6.68 -7.25 -8.59
C GLY A 21 -5.74 -6.31 -7.83
N MET A 22 -5.91 -4.98 -7.95
CA MET A 22 -5.14 -4.03 -7.14
C MET A 22 -5.84 -3.75 -5.82
N ARG A 23 -5.08 -3.69 -4.73
CA ARG A 23 -5.57 -3.19 -3.45
C ARG A 23 -5.48 -1.68 -3.47
N VAL A 24 -6.58 -0.98 -3.20
CA VAL A 24 -6.62 0.49 -3.17
C VAL A 24 -7.14 0.91 -1.81
N ILE A 25 -6.43 1.84 -1.16
CA ILE A 25 -6.92 2.47 0.07
C ILE A 25 -8.16 3.32 -0.24
N LYS A 26 -9.20 3.15 0.58
CA LYS A 26 -10.41 3.96 0.53
C LYS A 26 -10.08 5.40 0.95
N PRO A 27 -10.76 6.41 0.39
CA PRO A 27 -10.54 7.81 0.77
C PRO A 27 -10.98 8.12 2.22
N ASP A 28 -11.86 7.28 2.78
CA ASP A 28 -12.35 7.38 4.17
C ASP A 28 -11.35 6.82 5.20
N ALA A 29 -10.31 6.10 4.74
CA ALA A 29 -9.30 5.55 5.62
C ALA A 29 -8.54 6.66 6.39
N PRO A 30 -8.08 6.40 7.62
CA PRO A 30 -7.32 7.36 8.40
C PRO A 30 -6.06 7.80 7.65
N LYS A 31 -5.67 9.06 7.83
CA LYS A 31 -4.54 9.67 7.14
C LYS A 31 -3.25 8.84 7.26
N GLU A 32 -2.99 8.26 8.44
CA GLU A 32 -1.85 7.38 8.68
C GLU A 32 -1.85 6.13 7.78
N ALA A 33 -3.01 5.54 7.49
CA ALA A 33 -3.13 4.42 6.56
C ALA A 33 -2.87 4.86 5.11
N GLN A 34 -3.31 6.05 4.73
CA GLN A 34 -3.03 6.62 3.40
C GLN A 34 -1.52 6.90 3.22
N GLU A 35 -0.87 7.49 4.23
CA GLU A 35 0.57 7.75 4.22
C GLU A 35 1.38 6.43 4.19
N SER A 36 0.98 5.43 4.99
CA SER A 36 1.55 4.08 4.97
C SER A 36 1.44 3.43 3.59
N TYR A 37 0.28 3.51 2.92
CA TYR A 37 0.10 2.94 1.59
C TYR A 37 0.95 3.64 0.54
N LYS A 38 1.11 4.96 0.64
CA LYS A 38 2.04 5.71 -0.23
C LYS A 38 3.47 5.22 -0.06
N HIS A 39 3.94 5.08 1.18
CA HIS A 39 5.28 4.55 1.46
C HIS A 39 5.45 3.11 0.94
N TYR A 40 4.45 2.25 1.12
CA TYR A 40 4.43 0.91 0.55
C TYR A 40 4.58 0.93 -0.97
N LEU A 41 3.82 1.78 -1.68
CA LEU A 41 3.92 1.95 -3.12
C LEU A 41 5.31 2.43 -3.55
N GLU A 42 5.90 3.38 -2.83
CA GLU A 42 7.27 3.85 -3.10
C GLU A 42 8.32 2.74 -2.87
N GLN A 43 8.14 1.89 -1.86
CA GLN A 43 9.02 0.75 -1.58
C GLN A 43 8.95 -0.30 -2.70
N ILE A 44 7.76 -0.70 -3.13
CA ILE A 44 7.61 -1.71 -4.19
C ILE A 44 7.96 -1.16 -5.59
N SER A 45 7.67 0.13 -5.85
CA SER A 45 8.04 0.79 -7.10
C SER A 45 9.55 0.98 -7.21
N GLY A 46 10.24 1.20 -6.09
CA GLY A 46 11.70 1.23 -6.04
C GLY A 46 12.36 -0.14 -6.21
N GLU A 47 11.66 -1.23 -5.89
CA GLU A 47 12.15 -2.60 -6.10
C GLU A 47 11.91 -3.11 -7.53
N GLN A 48 10.86 -2.68 -8.24
CA GLN A 48 10.64 -3.06 -9.64
C GLN A 48 11.73 -2.55 -10.61
N GLY A 49 12.54 -1.57 -10.20
CA GLY A 49 13.70 -1.10 -10.97
C GLY A 49 15.00 -1.87 -10.73
N LYS A 50 15.02 -2.90 -9.87
CA LYS A 50 16.23 -3.68 -9.52
C LYS A 50 16.23 -5.14 -9.99
N SER A 51 15.34 -5.48 -10.93
CA SER A 51 15.48 -6.69 -11.73
C SER A 51 15.77 -6.33 -13.18
N LEU A 52 17.02 -5.93 -13.45
CA LEU A 52 17.66 -6.08 -14.76
C LEU A 52 19.18 -6.17 -14.57
#